data_AF-A0A6I3SWG5-F1
#
_entry.id   AF-A0A6I3SWG5-F1
#
_cell.length_a   1.000
_cell.length_b   1.000
_cell.length_c   1.000
_cell.angle_alpha   90.00
_cell.angle_beta   90.00
_cell.angle_gamma   90.00
#
_symmetry.space_group_name_H-M   'P 1'
#
loop_
_entity.id
_entity.type
_entity.pdbx_description
1 polymer ?
#
loop_
_entity_poly.entity_id
_entity_poly.type
_entity_poly.pdbx_seq_one_letter_code
_entity_poly.pdbx_strand_id
1 'polypeptide(L)'
;MSKNHLLLALCCTLGATSALAVPPAPTIQAGSETLVNACTPGSQAALRKALQAPASKVSEPTEAAKLVHALLCGYRLSPNLAFLREHMGRTVTRKDSATGSDEETATVRPDAELIAALPRAGDAWGAEVQAYGDEVVLTYWRDAATVETRTLAYTGGRWRIVGIGSAAD
;
A
#
# COMPACT_ATOMS: atom_id res chain seq x y z
N MET A 1 -36.56 -10.57 66.71
CA MET A 1 -35.99 -9.60 65.75
C MET A 1 -35.58 -10.36 64.49
N SER A 2 -35.72 -9.70 63.35
CA SER A 2 -35.99 -10.18 61.99
C SER A 2 -35.20 -11.34 61.39
N LYS A 3 -35.94 -12.14 60.61
CA LYS A 3 -35.49 -12.92 59.44
C LYS A 3 -35.23 -11.99 58.24
N ASN A 4 -34.21 -12.30 57.44
CA ASN A 4 -33.99 -12.02 56.00
C ASN A 4 -32.47 -12.26 55.74
N HIS A 5 -31.98 -12.86 54.65
CA HIS A 5 -32.18 -12.61 53.22
C HIS A 5 -31.83 -13.91 52.45
N LEU A 6 -32.69 -14.40 51.56
CA LEU A 6 -32.84 -14.05 50.13
C LEU A 6 -31.83 -14.79 49.22
N LEU A 7 -32.38 -15.68 48.38
CA LEU A 7 -31.71 -16.54 47.41
C LEU A 7 -30.90 -15.75 46.38
N LEU A 8 -29.69 -16.22 46.07
CA LEU A 8 -28.93 -15.83 44.88
C LEU A 8 -29.38 -16.71 43.69
N ALA A 9 -30.12 -16.10 42.75
CA ALA A 9 -30.45 -16.72 41.47
C ALA A 9 -29.24 -16.60 40.52
N LEU A 10 -28.67 -17.75 40.15
CA LEU A 10 -27.61 -17.87 39.16
C LEU A 10 -28.22 -17.66 37.76
N CYS A 11 -28.10 -16.45 37.22
CA CYS A 11 -28.58 -16.13 35.87
C CYS A 11 -27.53 -16.57 34.85
N CYS A 12 -27.70 -17.78 34.29
CA CYS A 12 -26.97 -18.23 33.10
C CYS A 12 -27.44 -17.41 31.89
N THR A 13 -26.76 -16.30 31.60
CA THR A 13 -26.92 -15.61 30.32
C THR A 13 -26.14 -16.37 29.25
N LEU A 14 -26.85 -17.19 28.47
CA LEU A 14 -26.38 -17.64 27.16
C LEU A 14 -26.21 -16.39 26.27
N GLY A 15 -24.98 -15.89 26.19
CA GLY A 15 -24.62 -14.84 25.25
C GLY A 15 -24.68 -15.38 23.83
N ALA A 16 -25.70 -14.95 23.08
CA ALA A 16 -25.72 -15.09 21.63
C ALA A 16 -24.53 -14.31 21.06
N THR A 17 -23.52 -15.03 20.55
CA THR A 17 -22.43 -14.46 19.78
C THR A 17 -22.97 -13.99 18.43
N SER A 18 -23.42 -12.75 18.37
CA SER A 18 -23.59 -12.05 17.10
C SER A 18 -22.22 -12.01 16.42
N ALA A 19 -22.03 -12.85 15.39
CA ALA A 19 -20.91 -12.72 14.48
C ALA A 19 -21.01 -11.33 13.86
N LEU A 20 -20.16 -10.41 14.30
CA LEU A 20 -20.03 -9.09 13.69
C LEU A 20 -19.64 -9.33 12.24
N ALA A 21 -20.57 -9.09 11.32
CA ALA A 21 -20.30 -9.11 9.90
C ALA A 21 -19.23 -8.06 9.62
N VAL A 22 -18.02 -8.51 9.28
CA VAL A 22 -16.93 -7.61 8.88
C VAL A 22 -17.38 -6.91 7.60
N PRO A 23 -17.41 -5.56 7.55
CA PRO A 23 -17.82 -4.85 6.34
C PRO A 23 -16.88 -5.22 5.17
N PRO A 24 -17.39 -5.26 3.93
CA PRO A 24 -16.57 -5.57 2.77
C PRO A 24 -15.43 -4.56 2.62
N ALA A 25 -14.32 -5.02 2.04
CA ALA A 25 -13.18 -4.16 1.78
C ALA A 25 -13.58 -2.95 0.90
N PRO A 26 -12.98 -1.77 1.12
CA PRO A 26 -13.20 -0.63 0.25
C PRO A 26 -12.84 -0.96 -1.20
N THR A 27 -13.68 -0.53 -2.13
CA THR A 27 -13.49 -0.71 -3.57
C THR A 27 -13.73 0.59 -4.32
N ILE A 28 -13.17 0.69 -5.53
CA ILE A 28 -13.53 1.71 -6.52
C ILE A 28 -13.91 1.03 -7.82
N GLN A 29 -14.63 1.75 -8.67
CA GLN A 29 -14.92 1.33 -10.04
C GLN A 29 -14.03 2.12 -11.00
N ALA A 30 -13.18 1.43 -11.75
CA ALA A 30 -12.33 2.00 -12.80
C ALA A 30 -12.77 1.39 -14.14
N GLY A 31 -13.55 2.16 -14.92
CA GLY A 31 -14.23 1.64 -16.10
C GLY A 31 -15.16 0.47 -15.76
N SER A 32 -14.95 -0.71 -16.35
CA SER A 32 -15.71 -1.92 -16.07
C SER A 32 -15.16 -2.76 -14.91
N GLU A 33 -14.02 -2.38 -14.32
CA GLU A 33 -13.35 -3.16 -13.29
C GLU A 33 -13.67 -2.64 -11.88
N THR A 34 -13.93 -3.55 -10.95
CA THR A 34 -14.03 -3.25 -9.52
C THR A 34 -12.69 -3.55 -8.85
N LEU A 35 -12.00 -2.52 -8.38
CA LEU A 35 -10.68 -2.63 -7.79
C LEU A 35 -10.77 -2.66 -6.26
N VAL A 36 -10.04 -3.59 -5.65
CA VAL A 36 -9.96 -3.74 -4.19
C VAL A 36 -8.83 -2.90 -3.63
N ASN A 37 -9.03 -2.32 -2.45
CA ASN A 37 -8.00 -1.57 -1.75
C ASN A 37 -6.73 -2.42 -1.52
N ALA A 38 -5.57 -1.80 -1.73
CA ALA A 38 -4.27 -2.45 -1.64
C ALA A 38 -3.92 -2.88 -0.20
N CYS A 39 -4.54 -2.29 0.82
CA CYS A 39 -4.23 -2.52 2.22
C CYS A 39 -5.03 -3.63 2.89
N THR A 40 -5.88 -4.33 2.13
CA THR A 40 -6.52 -5.54 2.65
C THR A 40 -5.48 -6.64 2.90
N PRO A 41 -5.72 -7.57 3.86
CA PRO A 41 -4.83 -8.70 4.09
C PRO A 41 -4.61 -9.55 2.82
N GLY A 42 -5.66 -9.73 2.00
CA GLY A 42 -5.58 -10.48 0.74
C GLY A 42 -4.66 -9.82 -0.28
N SER A 43 -4.85 -8.52 -0.55
CA SER A 43 -4.01 -7.74 -1.46
C SER A 43 -2.55 -7.75 -1.02
N GLN A 44 -2.28 -7.52 0.27
CA GLN A 44 -0.92 -7.53 0.82
C GLN A 44 -0.25 -8.91 0.75
N ALA A 45 -1.01 -9.99 0.94
CA ALA A 45 -0.50 -11.35 0.77
C ALA A 45 -0.15 -11.64 -0.70
N ALA A 46 -0.98 -11.19 -1.65
CA ALA A 46 -0.73 -11.35 -3.08
C ALA A 46 0.53 -10.60 -3.53
N LEU A 47 0.69 -9.33 -3.12
CA LEU A 47 1.87 -8.52 -3.42
C LEU A 47 3.14 -9.15 -2.86
N ARG A 48 3.11 -9.60 -1.60
CA ARG A 48 4.25 -10.29 -0.98
C ARG A 48 4.60 -11.58 -1.72
N LYS A 49 3.61 -12.38 -2.09
CA LYS A 49 3.81 -13.62 -2.85
C LYS A 49 4.46 -13.34 -4.21
N ALA A 50 4.05 -12.28 -4.91
CA ALA A 50 4.64 -11.90 -6.19
C ALA A 50 6.13 -11.54 -6.05
N LEU A 51 6.48 -10.76 -5.02
CA LEU A 51 7.88 -10.41 -4.75
C LEU A 51 8.72 -11.64 -4.36
N GLN A 52 8.14 -12.58 -3.60
CA GLN A 52 8.82 -13.79 -3.13
C GLN A 52 8.84 -14.94 -4.13
N ALA A 53 8.15 -14.82 -5.27
CA ALA A 53 8.08 -15.88 -6.27
C ALA A 53 9.50 -16.18 -6.80
N PRO A 54 9.94 -17.45 -6.88
CA PRO A 54 11.28 -17.78 -7.38
C PRO A 54 11.60 -17.20 -8.77
N ALA A 55 10.57 -17.04 -9.62
CA ALA A 55 10.69 -16.45 -10.94
C ALA A 55 10.99 -14.95 -10.94
N SER A 56 10.65 -14.22 -9.87
CA SER A 56 10.87 -12.77 -9.75
C SER A 56 12.36 -12.43 -9.59
N LYS A 57 13.14 -13.36 -9.01
CA LYS A 57 14.56 -13.20 -8.66
C LYS A 57 14.86 -11.97 -7.79
N VAL A 58 13.86 -11.45 -7.08
CA VAL A 58 13.96 -10.22 -6.29
C VAL A 58 15.02 -10.35 -5.21
N SER A 59 15.97 -9.42 -5.19
CA SER A 59 16.93 -9.27 -4.10
C SER A 59 16.22 -8.82 -2.82
N GLU A 60 16.51 -9.44 -1.68
CA GLU A 60 15.91 -9.08 -0.38
C GLU A 60 14.38 -8.87 -0.44
N PRO A 61 13.59 -9.90 -0.84
CA PRO A 61 12.17 -9.75 -1.15
C PRO A 61 11.32 -9.31 0.06
N THR A 62 11.78 -9.61 1.27
CA THR A 62 11.15 -9.13 2.52
C THR A 62 11.29 -7.62 2.67
N GLU A 63 12.45 -7.05 2.36
CA GLU A 63 12.67 -5.59 2.42
C GLU A 63 11.91 -4.88 1.29
N ALA A 64 11.89 -5.45 0.09
CA ALA A 64 11.05 -4.95 -1.00
C ALA A 64 9.57 -4.90 -0.58
N ALA A 65 9.06 -5.96 0.06
CA ALA A 65 7.69 -6.02 0.54
C ALA A 65 7.38 -4.98 1.63
N LYS A 66 8.33 -4.70 2.54
CA LYS A 66 8.18 -3.63 3.54
C LYS A 66 8.09 -2.25 2.87
N LEU A 67 8.90 -2.00 1.83
CA LEU A 67 8.86 -0.74 1.10
C LEU A 67 7.56 -0.56 0.31
N VAL A 68 7.11 -1.61 -0.38
CA VAL A 68 5.80 -1.62 -1.06
C VAL A 68 4.66 -1.37 -0.06
N HIS A 69 4.72 -2.00 1.11
CA HIS A 69 3.73 -1.76 2.17
C HIS A 69 3.75 -0.32 2.68
N ALA A 70 4.93 0.26 2.93
CA ALA A 70 5.08 1.64 3.39
C ALA A 70 4.52 2.66 2.38
N LEU A 71 4.67 2.39 1.08
CA LEU A 71 4.12 3.20 0.00
C LEU A 71 2.60 3.12 -0.08
N LEU A 72 2.03 1.91 -0.02
CA LEU A 72 0.59 1.69 -0.22
C LEU A 72 -0.23 1.93 1.05
N CYS A 73 0.29 1.57 2.21
CA CYS A 73 -0.49 1.42 3.45
C CYS A 73 0.10 2.16 4.65
N GLY A 74 1.29 2.71 4.52
CA GLY A 74 1.87 3.56 5.55
C GLY A 74 1.11 4.87 5.64
N TYR A 75 0.63 5.23 6.83
CA TYR A 75 0.06 6.55 7.07
C TYR A 75 1.14 7.64 6.96
N ARG A 76 0.72 8.89 6.71
CA ARG A 76 1.60 10.07 6.66
C ARG A 76 2.06 10.48 8.07
N LEU A 77 2.77 9.59 8.75
CA LEU A 77 3.31 9.75 10.09
C LEU A 77 4.84 9.76 10.05
N SER A 78 5.47 10.46 11.00
CA SER A 78 6.92 10.66 11.04
C SER A 78 7.76 9.39 10.87
N PRO A 79 7.43 8.23 11.49
CA PRO A 79 8.20 7.00 11.28
C PRO A 79 8.15 6.50 9.83
N ASN A 80 6.99 6.53 9.19
CA ASN A 80 6.83 6.10 7.80
C ASN A 80 7.54 7.07 6.84
N LEU A 81 7.44 8.37 7.09
CA LEU A 81 8.15 9.38 6.29
C LEU A 81 9.67 9.29 6.42
N ALA A 82 10.18 8.98 7.61
CA ALA A 82 11.61 8.71 7.83
C ALA A 82 12.05 7.46 7.06
N PHE A 83 11.28 6.38 7.17
CA PHE A 83 11.54 5.14 6.43
C PHE A 83 11.57 5.38 4.91
N LEU A 84 10.58 6.08 4.35
CA LEU A 84 10.55 6.40 2.92
C LEU A 84 11.72 7.29 2.52
N ARG A 85 12.08 8.30 3.33
CA ARG A 85 13.25 9.17 3.08
C ARG A 85 14.53 8.36 2.96
N GLU A 86 14.76 7.40 3.84
CA GLU A 86 15.96 6.54 3.81
C GLU A 86 16.03 5.66 2.56
N HIS A 87 14.87 5.33 1.99
CA HIS A 87 14.75 4.56 0.76
C HIS A 87 14.67 5.43 -0.49
N MET A 88 14.73 6.76 -0.41
CA MET A 88 14.80 7.57 -1.62
C MET A 88 16.15 7.42 -2.32
N GLY A 89 16.13 7.37 -3.65
CA GLY A 89 17.32 7.64 -4.47
C GLY A 89 17.83 9.06 -4.25
N ARG A 90 19.08 9.35 -4.67
CA ARG A 90 19.61 10.73 -4.60
C ARG A 90 18.84 11.69 -5.51
N THR A 91 18.38 11.15 -6.63
CA THR A 91 17.47 11.75 -7.59
C THR A 91 16.43 10.69 -7.93
N VAL A 92 15.26 11.14 -8.35
CA VAL A 92 14.22 10.25 -8.88
C VAL A 92 13.74 10.77 -10.22
N THR A 93 13.47 9.84 -11.13
CA THR A 93 12.81 10.15 -12.40
C THR A 93 11.32 10.30 -12.12
N ARG A 94 10.74 11.44 -12.51
CA ARG A 94 9.31 11.68 -12.51
C ARG A 94 8.79 11.56 -13.93
N LYS A 95 7.72 10.79 -14.12
CA LYS A 95 7.01 10.63 -15.39
C LYS A 95 5.54 10.94 -15.20
N ASP A 96 5.06 12.00 -15.82
CA ASP A 96 3.65 12.38 -15.75
C ASP A 96 3.07 12.37 -17.17
N SER A 97 1.91 11.75 -17.33
CA SER A 97 1.16 11.75 -18.59
C SER A 97 -0.32 11.99 -18.34
N ALA A 98 -0.95 12.71 -19.27
CA ALA A 98 -2.39 12.89 -19.29
C ALA A 98 -2.94 12.82 -20.72
N THR A 99 -4.19 12.40 -20.87
CA THR A 99 -4.83 12.33 -22.20
C THR A 99 -4.76 13.67 -22.92
N GLY A 100 -4.23 13.66 -24.16
CA GLY A 100 -4.07 14.87 -24.96
C GLY A 100 -2.87 15.75 -24.60
N SER A 101 -1.95 15.25 -23.75
CA SER A 101 -0.68 15.90 -23.43
C SER A 101 0.51 15.00 -23.74
N ASP A 102 1.68 15.61 -23.96
CA ASP A 102 2.94 14.87 -24.12
C ASP A 102 3.39 14.30 -22.76
N GLU A 103 4.08 13.16 -22.77
CA GLU A 103 4.72 12.60 -21.57
C GLU A 103 5.79 13.57 -21.05
N GLU A 104 5.62 14.06 -19.81
CA GLU A 104 6.62 14.87 -19.13
C GLU A 104 7.57 13.94 -18.36
N THR A 105 8.86 13.99 -18.69
CA THR A 105 9.91 13.31 -17.91
C THR A 105 10.84 14.34 -17.28
N ALA A 106 11.00 14.26 -15.95
CA ALA A 106 11.91 15.11 -15.19
C ALA A 106 12.80 14.30 -14.24
N THR A 107 13.98 14.82 -13.91
CA THR A 107 14.80 14.31 -12.81
C THR A 107 14.71 15.27 -11.64
N VAL A 108 14.19 14.82 -10.50
CA VAL A 108 13.95 15.66 -9.32
C VAL A 108 14.75 15.17 -8.12
N ARG A 109 15.14 16.10 -7.24
CA ARG A 109 15.72 15.74 -5.94
C ARG A 109 14.59 15.51 -4.94
N PRO A 110 14.63 14.43 -4.16
CA PRO A 110 13.64 14.22 -3.11
C PRO A 110 13.71 15.29 -2.05
N ASP A 111 12.57 15.94 -1.81
CA ASP A 111 12.37 16.88 -0.71
C ASP A 111 11.27 16.37 0.24
N ALA A 112 10.98 17.16 1.27
CA ALA A 112 9.99 16.81 2.26
C ALA A 112 8.57 16.72 1.68
N GLU A 113 8.26 17.53 0.67
CA GLU A 113 6.93 17.56 0.04
C GLU A 113 6.71 16.29 -0.77
N LEU A 114 7.67 15.94 -1.63
CA LEU A 114 7.62 14.72 -2.42
C LEU A 114 7.49 13.49 -1.52
N ILE A 115 8.33 13.37 -0.49
CA ILE A 115 8.30 12.23 0.43
C ILE A 115 6.93 12.14 1.13
N ALA A 116 6.36 13.28 1.50
CA ALA A 116 5.08 13.33 2.18
C ALA A 116 3.88 13.06 1.26
N ALA A 117 4.07 13.15 -0.05
CA ALA A 117 3.10 12.77 -1.07
C ALA A 117 3.20 11.29 -1.47
N LEU A 118 4.22 10.53 -1.05
CA LEU A 118 4.38 9.12 -1.43
C LEU A 118 3.39 8.15 -0.77
N PRO A 119 3.10 8.23 0.54
CA PRO A 119 2.21 7.26 1.18
C PRO A 119 0.77 7.42 0.70
N ARG A 120 0.11 6.29 0.45
CA ARG A 120 -1.26 6.21 -0.08
C ARG A 120 -2.19 5.37 0.77
N ALA A 121 -1.98 5.36 2.10
CA ALA A 121 -2.82 4.59 3.02
C ALA A 121 -4.30 4.90 2.82
N GLY A 122 -5.06 3.89 2.39
CA GLY A 122 -6.50 4.01 2.09
C GLY A 122 -6.82 4.45 0.66
N ASP A 123 -5.86 5.03 -0.06
CA ASP A 123 -6.03 5.65 -1.37
C ASP A 123 -5.20 4.96 -2.48
N ALA A 124 -5.11 3.64 -2.41
CA ALA A 124 -4.47 2.80 -3.43
C ALA A 124 -5.33 1.57 -3.70
N TRP A 125 -5.71 1.36 -4.95
CA TRP A 125 -6.59 0.27 -5.38
C TRP A 125 -5.96 -0.52 -6.54
N GLY A 126 -6.28 -1.81 -6.62
CA GLY A 126 -5.80 -2.66 -7.71
C GLY A 126 -4.28 -2.70 -7.81
N ALA A 127 -3.58 -2.71 -6.67
CA ALA A 127 -2.13 -2.63 -6.66
C ALA A 127 -1.48 -3.92 -7.21
N GLU A 128 -0.51 -3.74 -8.09
CA GLU A 128 0.25 -4.80 -8.74
C GLU A 128 1.75 -4.53 -8.68
N VAL A 129 2.54 -5.60 -8.69
CA VAL A 129 4.00 -5.50 -8.78
C VAL A 129 4.50 -6.34 -9.95
N GLN A 130 5.30 -5.71 -10.80
CA GLN A 130 6.14 -6.38 -11.78
C GLN A 130 7.57 -6.36 -11.26
N ALA A 131 8.20 -7.52 -11.17
CA ALA A 131 9.48 -7.65 -10.48
C ALA A 131 10.48 -8.43 -11.33
N TYR A 132 11.66 -7.85 -11.52
CA TYR A 132 12.73 -8.34 -12.38
C TYR A 132 14.08 -8.18 -11.70
N GLY A 133 14.43 -9.12 -10.82
CA GLY A 133 15.71 -9.10 -10.12
C GLY A 133 15.85 -7.87 -9.22
N ASP A 134 16.69 -6.94 -9.65
CA ASP A 134 16.99 -5.72 -8.91
C ASP A 134 16.04 -4.55 -9.24
N GLU A 135 14.97 -4.78 -10.00
CA GLU A 135 13.93 -3.78 -10.26
C GLU A 135 12.54 -4.28 -9.88
N VAL A 136 11.75 -3.40 -9.24
CA VAL A 136 10.33 -3.62 -8.96
C VAL A 136 9.55 -2.39 -9.44
N VAL A 137 8.55 -2.60 -10.28
CA VAL A 137 7.58 -1.60 -10.68
C VAL A 137 6.27 -1.88 -9.95
N LEU A 138 5.89 -0.95 -9.08
CA LEU A 138 4.62 -0.95 -8.37
C LEU A 138 3.64 -0.03 -9.10
N THR A 139 2.48 -0.56 -9.46
CA THR A 139 1.40 0.20 -10.10
C THR A 139 0.14 0.08 -9.27
N TYR A 140 -0.64 1.15 -9.16
CA TYR A 140 -1.95 1.15 -8.49
C TYR A 140 -2.78 2.33 -8.96
N TRP A 141 -4.09 2.22 -8.78
CA TRP A 141 -5.02 3.32 -8.99
C TRP A 141 -5.10 4.19 -7.75
N ARG A 142 -4.96 5.52 -7.90
CA ARG A 142 -5.21 6.52 -6.85
C ARG A 142 -6.67 6.92 -6.79
N ASP A 143 -7.37 6.81 -7.91
CA ASP A 143 -8.80 7.08 -8.04
C ASP A 143 -9.30 6.36 -9.30
N ALA A 144 -10.54 6.59 -9.72
CA ALA A 144 -11.13 5.93 -10.87
C ALA A 144 -10.50 6.32 -12.24
N ALA A 145 -9.64 7.34 -12.27
CA ALA A 145 -9.09 7.90 -13.51
C ALA A 145 -7.56 8.03 -13.51
N THR A 146 -6.91 7.83 -12.36
CA THR A 146 -5.46 8.05 -12.21
C THR A 146 -4.74 6.79 -11.76
N VAL A 147 -3.78 6.36 -12.57
CA VAL A 147 -2.81 5.31 -12.24
C VAL A 147 -1.52 5.95 -11.77
N GLU A 148 -1.02 5.52 -10.61
CA GLU A 148 0.29 5.90 -10.11
C GLU A 148 1.28 4.74 -10.23
N THR A 149 2.53 5.07 -10.54
CA THR A 149 3.64 4.12 -10.63
C THR A 149 4.76 4.51 -9.66
N ARG A 150 5.43 3.51 -9.09
CA ARG A 150 6.67 3.66 -8.33
C ARG A 150 7.67 2.63 -8.82
N THR A 151 8.86 3.08 -9.19
CA THR A 151 9.97 2.21 -9.59
C THR A 151 10.97 2.11 -8.46
N LEU A 152 11.22 0.88 -8.00
CA LEU A 152 12.18 0.55 -6.98
C LEU A 152 13.38 -0.15 -7.62
N ALA A 153 14.59 0.20 -7.20
CA ALA A 153 15.82 -0.44 -7.64
C ALA A 153 16.67 -0.89 -6.44
N TYR A 154 17.20 -2.11 -6.49
CA TYR A 154 18.14 -2.63 -5.51
C TYR A 154 19.55 -2.20 -5.88
N THR A 155 20.08 -1.21 -5.15
CA THR A 155 21.39 -0.61 -5.47
C THR A 155 22.18 -0.37 -4.19
N GLY A 156 23.46 -0.75 -4.19
CA GLY A 156 24.31 -0.59 -3.02
C GLY A 156 23.80 -1.35 -1.79
N GLY A 157 23.23 -2.54 -1.99
CA GLY A 157 22.75 -3.41 -0.91
C GLY A 157 21.43 -2.99 -0.26
N ARG A 158 20.65 -2.11 -0.90
CA ARG A 158 19.33 -1.70 -0.40
C ARG A 158 18.38 -1.28 -1.50
N TRP A 159 17.09 -1.45 -1.26
CA TRP A 159 16.05 -0.95 -2.13
C TRP A 159 15.98 0.57 -2.09
N ARG A 160 15.79 1.19 -3.26
CA ARG A 160 15.64 2.63 -3.43
C ARG A 160 14.45 2.94 -4.32
N ILE A 161 13.67 3.95 -3.98
CA ILE A 161 12.69 4.57 -4.89
C ILE A 161 13.50 5.43 -5.86
N VAL A 162 13.49 5.05 -7.13
CA VAL A 162 14.24 5.71 -8.21
C VAL A 162 13.33 6.33 -9.27
N GLY A 163 12.06 5.92 -9.30
CA GLY A 163 11.06 6.44 -10.22
C GLY A 163 9.72 6.66 -9.54
N ILE A 164 9.04 7.71 -9.96
CA ILE A 164 7.64 8.00 -9.65
C ILE A 164 6.94 8.34 -10.95
N GLY A 165 5.66 8.02 -11.06
CA GLY A 165 4.86 8.50 -12.16
C GLY A 165 3.37 8.49 -11.90
N SER A 166 2.66 9.18 -12.78
CA SER A 166 1.22 9.33 -12.79
C SER A 166 0.73 9.35 -14.23
N ALA A 167 -0.36 8.63 -14.50
CA ALA A 167 -1.09 8.69 -15.76
C ALA A 167 -2.56 8.95 -15.44
N ALA A 168 -3.15 10.01 -16.00
CA ALA A 168 -4.55 10.37 -15.76
C ALA A 168 -5.33 10.55 -17.08
N ASP A 169 -6.59 10.14 -17.08
CA ASP A 169 -7.53 10.35 -18.20
C ASP A 169 -8.13 11.76 -18.23
#